data_AF-A0A819KBU1-F1
#
_entry.id   AF-A0A819KBU1-F1
#
_cell.length_a   1.000
_cell.length_b   1.000
_cell.length_c   1.000
_cell.angle_alpha   90.00
_cell.angle_beta   90.00
_cell.angle_gamma   90.00
#
_symmetry.space_group_name_H-M   'P 1'
#
loop_
_entity.id
_entity.type
_entity.pdbx_description
1 polymer ?
#
loop_
_entity_poly.entity_id
_entity_poly.type
_entity_poly.pdbx_seq_one_letter_code
_entity_poly.pdbx_strand_id
1 'polypeptide(L)'
;DVGIYDRVVIQELIKTIAQTKQFNSTEQRSFKVIVIVEVDKLTRDAQHGLRRTMEKYVSSCRLVLCCNSTSRVIPAIRSRCLAIRVAAPTLDEISGILKKVATLEGIQLPVDLANRIGEKSQRNLRRALLMLQSCVTQKVPLTKDQQIIEPDWEIYLRDTARMIGEQQTPQRILEARERLYELIAHCIPAEIIFKGLLDELLANCDDLLKSQITQIAAEYEHRLRQGSKEIFHLEAFIAKFILLLVCGIAFALPSRENTLFERMRILGPLAPTNSRVSFTCSALAPSPTVPTSVHALRPADIQHIGAIGDSLTAANGAKASTIIGLLIEYRGVSWSIGGDSDLTKVVTLANIMKKFNTNLNGFSTGTGNHNASNALFNLAKPGAISADMPNQANMLIDRMIGKLGTSRFNSEWKLVTFFIGGNDLCSYCEDTNRYSTAAYKNNIKTTLDILHSRMPRTLVNFVTVLNVAELEDLHEGAVCKNMQVFLCDCAVKPETREIVRVANIAYQRATNELVDSGIYDTRNDFTVVRQPFMEHMQVPATSDGKPDFSYFAPDCFHFSSKGHEAAAVELWNNMMEKVGQKTTLWNLADTLKCPSTGNGYIYTSKNS
;
A
#
# COMPACT_ATOMS: atom_id res chain seq x y z
N ASP A 1 20.43 3.08 -27.71
CA ASP A 1 19.02 3.48 -27.89
C ASP A 1 18.85 4.69 -28.78
N VAL A 2 18.25 4.51 -29.96
CA VAL A 2 17.80 5.61 -30.84
C VAL A 2 16.29 5.84 -30.63
N GLY A 3 15.85 5.81 -29.37
CA GLY A 3 14.44 5.65 -28.96
C GLY A 3 13.43 6.67 -29.49
N ILE A 4 13.91 7.80 -30.04
CA ILE A 4 13.07 8.87 -30.63
C ILE A 4 13.36 9.05 -32.15
N TYR A 5 14.40 8.42 -32.70
CA TYR A 5 14.86 8.60 -34.07
C TYR A 5 14.72 7.37 -34.96
N ASP A 6 14.10 6.29 -34.49
CA ASP A 6 13.86 5.06 -35.25
C ASP A 6 13.20 5.33 -36.62
N ARG A 7 12.25 6.27 -36.67
CA ARG A 7 11.63 6.76 -37.91
C ARG A 7 12.65 7.34 -38.89
N VAL A 8 13.56 8.19 -38.41
CA VAL A 8 14.56 8.86 -39.26
C VAL A 8 15.57 7.83 -39.77
N VAL A 9 16.02 6.92 -38.90
CA VAL A 9 16.95 5.85 -39.26
C VAL A 9 16.37 4.96 -40.36
N ILE A 10 15.13 4.50 -40.22
CA ILE A 10 14.47 3.65 -41.22
C ILE A 10 14.29 4.40 -42.55
N GLN A 11 13.91 5.67 -42.51
CA GLN A 11 13.70 6.46 -43.72
C GLN A 11 15.01 6.73 -44.47
N GLU A 12 16.06 7.17 -43.77
CA GLU A 12 17.35 7.48 -44.38
C GLU A 12 18.10 6.22 -44.84
N LEU A 13 18.00 5.10 -44.10
CA LEU A 13 18.60 3.82 -44.51
C LEU A 13 18.03 3.36 -45.85
N ILE A 14 16.69 3.31 -45.96
CA ILE A 14 16.03 2.86 -47.19
C ILE A 14 16.31 3.81 -48.34
N LYS A 15 16.27 5.13 -48.09
CA LYS A 15 16.57 6.16 -49.08
C LYS A 15 18.00 6.05 -49.61
N THR A 16 18.98 5.89 -48.73
CA THR A 16 20.40 5.74 -49.09
C THR A 16 20.60 4.51 -49.97
N ILE A 17 20.07 3.35 -49.55
CA ILE A 17 20.19 2.09 -50.30
C ILE A 17 19.47 2.17 -51.64
N ALA A 18 18.30 2.82 -51.70
CA ALA A 18 17.55 2.98 -52.94
C ALA A 18 18.25 3.93 -53.93
N GLN A 19 19.02 4.91 -53.45
CA GLN A 19 19.73 5.90 -54.27
C GLN A 19 21.08 5.42 -54.80
N THR A 20 21.72 4.43 -54.17
CA THR A 20 22.98 3.88 -54.68
C THR A 20 22.75 3.19 -56.04
N LYS A 21 23.51 3.54 -57.09
CA LYS A 21 23.41 2.85 -58.39
C LYS A 21 24.05 1.46 -58.32
N GLN A 22 23.41 0.45 -58.93
CA GLN A 22 24.04 -0.86 -59.16
C GLN A 22 24.97 -0.76 -60.37
N PHE A 23 26.23 -1.18 -60.22
CA PHE A 23 27.25 -1.03 -61.27
C PHE A 23 27.24 -2.18 -62.32
N ASN A 24 26.61 -3.33 -62.03
CA ASN A 24 26.54 -4.49 -62.93
C ASN A 24 25.08 -4.97 -63.13
N SER A 25 24.44 -4.53 -64.21
CA SER A 25 23.02 -4.82 -64.52
C SER A 25 22.78 -6.11 -65.31
N THR A 26 23.83 -6.79 -65.79
CA THR A 26 23.73 -7.93 -66.71
C THR A 26 23.61 -9.30 -66.02
N GLU A 27 24.08 -9.45 -64.78
CA GLU A 27 24.07 -10.73 -64.03
C GLU A 27 23.15 -10.72 -62.79
N GLN A 28 22.62 -9.55 -62.41
CA GLN A 28 21.85 -9.37 -61.18
C GLN A 28 20.44 -8.83 -61.48
N ARG A 29 19.48 -9.18 -60.63
CA ARG A 29 18.11 -8.65 -60.75
C ARG A 29 18.10 -7.14 -60.54
N SER A 30 17.16 -6.46 -61.20
CA SER A 30 17.01 -4.99 -61.22
C SER A 30 16.54 -4.36 -59.91
N PHE A 31 16.56 -5.09 -58.80
CA PHE A 31 16.11 -4.62 -57.50
C PHE A 31 17.07 -5.06 -56.39
N LYS A 32 17.07 -4.31 -55.30
CA LYS A 32 17.83 -4.63 -54.09
C LYS A 32 16.93 -5.25 -53.04
N VAL A 33 17.49 -6.10 -52.18
CA VAL A 33 16.77 -6.68 -51.04
C VAL A 33 17.24 -6.02 -49.76
N ILE A 34 16.30 -5.51 -48.97
CA ILE A 34 16.54 -4.94 -47.65
C ILE A 34 15.82 -5.81 -46.63
N VAL A 35 16.56 -6.40 -45.70
CA VAL A 35 16.01 -7.22 -44.61
C VAL A 35 15.96 -6.37 -43.35
N ILE A 36 14.76 -6.14 -42.83
CA ILE A 36 14.56 -5.42 -41.56
C ILE A 36 14.09 -6.45 -40.55
N VAL A 37 14.81 -6.56 -39.45
CA VAL A 37 14.54 -7.51 -38.37
C VAL A 37 13.88 -6.78 -37.19
N GLU A 38 13.02 -7.48 -36.45
CA GLU A 38 12.27 -6.96 -35.30
C GLU A 38 11.36 -5.77 -35.63
N VAL A 39 10.69 -5.82 -36.78
CA VAL A 39 9.78 -4.75 -37.25
C VAL A 39 8.63 -4.48 -36.27
N ASP A 40 8.25 -5.49 -35.49
CA ASP A 40 7.25 -5.40 -34.42
C ASP A 40 7.69 -4.59 -33.19
N LYS A 41 8.98 -4.24 -33.08
CA LYS A 41 9.51 -3.33 -32.05
C LYS A 41 9.59 -1.87 -32.51
N LEU A 42 9.38 -1.59 -33.80
CA LEU A 42 9.36 -0.21 -34.30
C LEU A 42 8.16 0.56 -33.76
N THR A 43 8.37 1.84 -33.46
CA THR A 43 7.27 2.73 -33.07
C THR A 43 6.22 2.83 -34.19
N ARG A 44 4.97 3.15 -33.83
CA ARG A 44 3.90 3.31 -34.83
C ARG A 44 4.26 4.37 -35.88
N ASP A 45 4.91 5.46 -35.47
CA ASP A 45 5.35 6.52 -36.37
C ASP A 45 6.47 6.06 -37.31
N ALA A 46 7.42 5.26 -36.84
CA ALA A 46 8.42 4.62 -37.68
C ALA A 46 7.78 3.63 -38.66
N GLN A 47 6.78 2.86 -38.25
CA GLN A 47 6.03 1.97 -39.15
C GLN A 47 5.24 2.76 -40.22
N HIS A 48 4.61 3.88 -39.86
CA HIS A 48 3.99 4.78 -40.84
C HIS A 48 5.03 5.43 -41.77
N GLY A 49 6.22 5.76 -41.25
CA GLY A 49 7.36 6.21 -42.02
C GLY A 49 7.84 5.16 -43.04
N LEU A 50 7.99 3.92 -42.58
CA LEU A 50 8.37 2.74 -43.36
C LEU A 50 7.35 2.50 -44.47
N ARG A 51 6.04 2.48 -44.16
CA ARG A 51 5.00 2.33 -45.18
C ARG A 51 5.18 3.32 -46.34
N ARG A 52 5.43 4.60 -46.05
CA ARG A 52 5.62 5.63 -47.09
C ARG A 52 6.87 5.39 -47.94
N THR A 53 7.97 4.96 -47.32
CA THR A 53 9.21 4.65 -48.08
C THR A 53 9.09 3.35 -48.87
N MET A 54 8.34 2.35 -48.37
CA MET A 54 7.98 1.15 -49.12
C MET A 54 7.27 1.52 -50.43
N GLU A 55 6.25 2.37 -50.36
CA GLU A 55 5.46 2.79 -51.53
C GLU A 55 6.33 3.58 -52.53
N LYS A 56 7.21 4.47 -52.03
CA LYS A 56 8.07 5.31 -52.88
C LYS A 56 9.15 4.53 -53.64
N TYR A 57 9.72 3.49 -53.02
CA TYR A 57 10.89 2.77 -53.55
C TYR A 57 10.59 1.32 -53.94
N VAL A 58 9.33 0.95 -54.15
CA VAL A 58 8.91 -0.42 -54.51
C VAL A 58 9.47 -0.88 -55.87
N SER A 59 9.83 0.03 -56.77
CA SER A 59 10.39 -0.32 -58.09
C SER A 59 11.87 -0.74 -58.01
N SER A 60 12.63 -0.17 -57.07
CA SER A 60 14.08 -0.39 -56.93
C SER A 60 14.45 -1.29 -55.74
N CYS A 61 13.56 -1.44 -54.76
CA CYS A 61 13.82 -2.21 -53.54
C CYS A 61 12.69 -3.23 -53.23
N ARG A 62 13.10 -4.39 -52.72
CA ARG A 62 12.24 -5.42 -52.10
C ARG A 62 12.58 -5.48 -50.61
N LEU A 63 11.54 -5.48 -49.78
CA LEU A 63 11.70 -5.50 -48.33
C LEU A 63 11.28 -6.85 -47.77
N VAL A 64 12.14 -7.43 -46.94
CA VAL A 64 11.83 -8.61 -46.13
C VAL A 64 11.72 -8.14 -44.69
N LEU A 65 10.51 -8.22 -44.14
CA LEU A 65 10.19 -7.74 -42.80
C LEU A 65 10.06 -8.93 -41.87
N CYS A 66 11.05 -9.13 -41.00
CA CYS A 66 11.02 -10.17 -39.99
C CYS A 66 10.40 -9.62 -38.71
N CYS A 67 9.34 -10.27 -38.23
CA CYS A 67 8.68 -9.95 -36.97
C CYS A 67 8.21 -11.23 -36.27
N ASN A 68 8.14 -11.19 -34.95
CA ASN A 68 7.65 -12.32 -34.17
C ASN A 68 6.15 -12.17 -33.84
N SER A 69 5.67 -10.92 -33.72
CA SER A 69 4.26 -10.62 -33.45
C SER A 69 3.62 -9.78 -34.55
N THR A 70 2.76 -10.42 -35.36
CA THR A 70 2.03 -9.75 -36.45
C THR A 70 0.99 -8.74 -35.96
N SER A 71 0.52 -8.86 -34.71
CA SER A 71 -0.47 -7.94 -34.13
C SER A 71 0.11 -6.55 -33.81
N ARG A 72 1.43 -6.45 -33.62
CA ARG A 72 2.14 -5.19 -33.39
C ARG A 72 2.50 -4.44 -34.67
N VAL A 73 2.31 -5.07 -35.84
CA VAL A 73 2.54 -4.45 -37.15
C VAL A 73 1.26 -3.81 -37.67
N ILE A 74 1.34 -2.54 -38.08
CA ILE A 74 0.15 -1.81 -38.56
C ILE A 74 -0.49 -2.51 -39.77
N PRO A 75 -1.85 -2.53 -39.86
CA PRO A 75 -2.56 -3.16 -40.98
C PRO A 75 -2.13 -2.66 -42.36
N ALA A 76 -1.68 -1.42 -42.46
CA ALA A 76 -1.22 -0.83 -43.71
C ALA A 76 0.07 -1.48 -44.25
N ILE A 77 0.99 -1.93 -43.40
CA ILE A 77 2.17 -2.70 -43.85
C ILE A 77 1.74 -4.12 -44.21
N ARG A 78 0.95 -4.77 -43.33
CA ARG A 78 0.50 -6.16 -43.51
C ARG A 78 -0.20 -6.39 -44.85
N SER A 79 -1.08 -5.47 -45.25
CA SER A 79 -1.79 -5.53 -46.54
C SER A 79 -0.90 -5.43 -47.78
N ARG A 80 0.35 -4.98 -47.64
CA ARG A 80 1.30 -4.77 -48.74
C ARG A 80 2.39 -5.84 -48.79
N CYS A 81 2.39 -6.78 -47.85
CA CYS A 81 3.40 -7.83 -47.73
C CYS A 81 2.79 -9.20 -47.91
N LEU A 82 3.55 -10.11 -48.54
CA LEU A 82 3.23 -11.54 -48.48
C LEU A 82 3.56 -12.06 -47.08
N ALA A 83 2.55 -12.53 -46.35
CA ALA A 83 2.72 -13.07 -45.02
C ALA A 83 3.23 -14.52 -45.08
N ILE A 84 4.52 -14.72 -44.82
CA ILE A 84 5.13 -16.05 -44.68
C ILE A 84 5.22 -16.36 -43.19
N ARG A 85 4.49 -17.38 -42.73
CA ARG A 85 4.51 -17.83 -41.34
C ARG A 85 5.48 -19.00 -41.20
N VAL A 86 6.59 -18.77 -40.52
CA VAL A 86 7.56 -19.82 -40.16
C VAL A 86 7.19 -20.36 -38.78
N ALA A 87 6.64 -21.56 -38.72
CA ALA A 87 6.32 -22.21 -37.45
C ALA A 87 7.60 -22.71 -36.76
N ALA A 88 7.58 -22.79 -35.43
CA ALA A 88 8.64 -23.46 -34.69
C ALA A 88 8.71 -24.95 -35.11
N PRO A 89 9.91 -25.54 -35.27
CA PRO A 89 10.05 -26.94 -35.63
C PRO A 89 9.43 -27.85 -34.55
N THR A 90 9.02 -29.04 -34.96
CA THR A 90 8.54 -30.12 -34.09
C THR A 90 9.70 -30.74 -33.31
N LEU A 91 9.40 -31.48 -32.24
CA LEU A 91 10.43 -32.16 -31.44
C LEU A 91 11.21 -33.17 -32.28
N ASP A 92 10.53 -33.90 -33.18
CA ASP A 92 11.15 -34.87 -34.08
C ASP A 92 12.09 -34.21 -35.10
N GLU A 93 11.69 -33.06 -35.66
CA GLU A 93 12.55 -32.28 -36.56
C GLU A 93 13.79 -31.77 -35.83
N ILE A 94 13.64 -31.28 -34.60
CA ILE A 94 14.78 -30.84 -33.78
C ILE A 94 15.71 -32.01 -33.50
N SER A 95 15.19 -33.15 -33.02
CA SER A 95 15.98 -34.36 -32.76
C SER A 95 16.69 -34.86 -34.02
N GLY A 96 16.03 -34.80 -35.18
CA GLY A 96 16.61 -35.14 -36.48
C GLY A 96 17.77 -34.21 -36.87
N ILE A 97 17.61 -32.91 -36.67
CA ILE A 97 18.66 -31.90 -36.92
C ILE A 97 19.83 -32.10 -35.96
N LEU A 98 19.58 -32.31 -34.67
CA LEU A 98 20.63 -32.55 -33.67
C LEU A 98 21.45 -33.80 -34.00
N LYS A 99 20.79 -34.91 -34.39
CA LYS A 99 21.49 -36.13 -34.83
C LYS A 99 22.30 -35.90 -36.09
N LYS A 100 21.75 -35.17 -37.07
CA LYS A 100 22.46 -34.83 -38.31
C LYS A 100 23.73 -34.03 -38.02
N VAL A 101 23.63 -33.00 -37.18
CA VAL A 101 24.79 -32.18 -36.77
C VAL A 101 25.80 -33.03 -36.00
N ALA A 102 25.36 -33.82 -35.01
CA ALA A 102 26.26 -34.70 -34.26
C ALA A 102 27.00 -35.71 -35.16
N THR A 103 26.31 -36.29 -36.16
CA THR A 103 26.92 -37.22 -37.12
C THR A 103 27.99 -36.53 -37.99
N LEU A 104 27.72 -35.30 -38.44
CA LEU A 104 28.69 -34.52 -39.23
C LEU A 104 29.94 -34.14 -38.41
N GLU A 105 29.76 -33.90 -37.11
CA GLU A 105 30.84 -33.60 -36.16
C GLU A 105 31.54 -34.86 -35.61
N GLY A 106 31.13 -36.07 -36.05
CA GLY A 106 31.71 -37.33 -35.59
C GLY A 106 31.34 -37.74 -34.15
N ILE A 107 30.26 -37.18 -33.59
CA ILE A 107 29.79 -37.42 -32.22
C ILE A 107 28.59 -38.36 -32.23
N GLN A 108 28.62 -39.39 -31.39
CA GLN A 108 27.44 -40.24 -31.17
C GLN A 108 26.48 -39.57 -30.17
N LEU A 109 25.33 -39.11 -30.65
CA LEU A 109 24.26 -38.53 -29.84
C LEU A 109 23.18 -39.58 -29.53
N PRO A 110 22.99 -39.99 -28.26
CA PRO A 110 21.90 -40.86 -27.87
C PRO A 110 20.53 -40.26 -28.19
N VAL A 111 19.59 -41.08 -28.65
CA VAL A 111 18.22 -40.66 -29.00
C VAL A 111 17.50 -40.03 -27.81
N ASP A 112 17.65 -40.63 -26.63
CA ASP A 112 17.06 -40.15 -25.37
C ASP A 112 17.55 -38.74 -25.02
N LEU A 113 18.85 -38.50 -25.18
CA LEU A 113 19.44 -37.18 -24.93
C LEU A 113 18.98 -36.14 -25.96
N ALA A 114 18.88 -36.52 -27.24
CA ALA A 114 18.36 -35.64 -28.30
C ALA A 114 16.92 -35.20 -28.02
N ASN A 115 16.05 -36.13 -27.59
CA ASN A 115 14.66 -35.82 -27.25
C ASN A 115 14.57 -34.91 -26.02
N ARG A 116 15.34 -35.18 -24.96
CA ARG A 116 15.41 -34.33 -23.76
C ARG A 116 15.89 -32.92 -24.08
N ILE A 117 16.89 -32.77 -24.96
CA ILE A 117 17.35 -31.46 -25.45
C ILE A 117 16.23 -30.77 -26.25
N GLY A 118 15.54 -31.52 -27.12
CA GLY A 118 14.39 -31.02 -27.86
C GLY A 118 13.30 -30.45 -26.96
N GLU A 119 12.92 -31.18 -25.91
CA GLU A 119 11.93 -30.74 -24.92
C GLU A 119 12.39 -29.51 -24.14
N LYS A 120 13.61 -29.54 -23.56
CA LYS A 120 14.16 -28.41 -22.78
C LYS A 120 14.39 -27.16 -23.61
N SER A 121 14.62 -27.29 -24.91
CA SER A 121 14.79 -26.14 -25.80
C SER A 121 13.51 -25.33 -26.03
N GLN A 122 12.35 -25.81 -25.59
CA GLN A 122 11.04 -25.18 -25.84
C GLN A 122 10.79 -24.91 -27.33
N ARG A 123 11.18 -25.87 -28.18
CA ARG A 123 11.10 -25.79 -29.65
C ARG A 123 11.93 -24.66 -30.28
N ASN A 124 12.95 -24.16 -29.57
CA ASN A 124 13.91 -23.20 -30.11
C ASN A 124 15.16 -23.95 -30.60
N LEU A 125 15.29 -24.08 -31.92
CA LEU A 125 16.40 -24.81 -32.54
C LEU A 125 17.79 -24.24 -32.18
N ARG A 126 17.92 -22.91 -32.09
CA ARG A 126 19.18 -22.29 -31.68
C ARG A 126 19.55 -22.70 -30.26
N ARG A 127 18.58 -22.66 -29.34
CA ARG A 127 18.77 -23.10 -27.95
C ARG A 127 19.12 -24.59 -27.88
N ALA A 128 18.45 -25.44 -28.66
CA ALA A 128 18.75 -26.87 -28.72
C ALA A 128 20.20 -27.15 -29.18
N LEU A 129 20.68 -26.45 -30.21
CA LEU A 129 22.05 -26.58 -30.71
C LEU A 129 23.08 -26.12 -29.67
N LEU A 130 22.83 -24.99 -29.01
CA LEU A 130 23.70 -24.49 -27.94
C LEU A 130 23.73 -25.44 -26.75
N MET A 131 22.60 -26.01 -26.35
CA MET A 131 22.52 -27.02 -25.29
C MET A 131 23.31 -28.29 -25.66
N LEU A 132 23.20 -28.76 -26.90
CA LEU A 132 24.01 -29.88 -27.38
C LEU A 132 25.51 -29.55 -27.32
N GLN A 133 25.90 -28.37 -27.80
CA GLN A 133 27.28 -27.91 -27.75
C GLN A 133 27.81 -27.88 -26.31
N SER A 134 27.04 -27.33 -25.37
CA SER A 134 27.38 -27.33 -23.94
C SER A 134 27.55 -28.74 -23.36
N CYS A 135 26.70 -29.70 -23.75
CA CYS A 135 26.81 -31.09 -23.31
C CYS A 135 28.11 -31.73 -23.82
N VAL A 136 28.48 -31.47 -25.07
CA VAL A 136 29.73 -31.95 -25.68
C VAL A 136 30.95 -31.34 -24.98
N THR A 137 30.92 -30.03 -24.68
CA THR A 137 32.02 -29.36 -23.98
C THR A 137 32.24 -29.90 -22.56
N GLN A 138 31.17 -30.32 -21.86
CA GLN A 138 31.30 -30.91 -20.53
C GLN A 138 31.96 -32.30 -20.54
N LYS A 139 31.47 -33.20 -21.40
CA LYS A 139 31.90 -34.60 -21.39
C LYS A 139 31.62 -35.28 -22.72
N VAL A 140 32.61 -36.03 -23.19
CA VAL A 140 32.51 -36.99 -24.30
C VAL A 140 33.10 -38.33 -23.82
N PRO A 141 32.46 -39.50 -24.07
CA PRO A 141 31.23 -39.72 -24.85
C PRO A 141 29.95 -39.27 -24.14
N LEU A 142 28.95 -38.85 -24.93
CA LEU A 142 27.64 -38.44 -24.43
C LEU A 142 26.87 -39.65 -23.87
N THR A 143 26.17 -39.44 -22.75
CA THR A 143 25.37 -40.48 -22.10
C THR A 143 23.89 -40.15 -22.13
N LYS A 144 23.02 -41.17 -22.03
CA LYS A 144 21.56 -41.00 -22.05
C LYS A 144 21.05 -40.08 -20.94
N ASP A 145 21.63 -40.22 -19.74
CA ASP A 145 21.20 -39.53 -18.52
C ASP A 145 22.03 -38.29 -18.20
N GLN A 146 22.81 -37.80 -19.17
CA GLN A 146 23.63 -36.60 -18.97
C GLN A 146 22.78 -35.41 -18.55
N GLN A 147 23.28 -34.61 -17.61
CA GLN A 147 22.65 -33.38 -17.20
C GLN A 147 22.84 -32.32 -18.29
N ILE A 148 21.73 -31.70 -18.71
CA ILE A 148 21.75 -30.64 -19.72
C ILE A 148 22.02 -29.31 -19.01
N ILE A 149 23.03 -28.56 -19.46
CA ILE A 149 23.30 -27.21 -18.95
C ILE A 149 22.18 -26.27 -19.42
N GLU A 150 21.61 -25.54 -18.46
CA GLU A 150 20.68 -24.46 -18.70
C GLU A 150 21.41 -23.11 -18.63
N PRO A 151 20.89 -22.06 -19.29
CA PRO A 151 21.44 -20.72 -19.15
C PRO A 151 21.41 -20.23 -17.70
N ASP A 152 22.49 -19.62 -17.23
CA ASP A 152 22.64 -19.17 -15.84
C ASP A 152 21.50 -18.24 -15.38
N TRP A 153 21.00 -17.39 -16.28
CA TRP A 153 19.91 -16.47 -15.95
C TRP A 153 18.58 -17.20 -15.67
N GLU A 154 18.33 -18.35 -16.30
CA GLU A 154 17.12 -19.15 -16.03
C GLU A 154 17.22 -19.81 -14.66
N ILE A 155 18.41 -20.31 -14.30
CA ILE A 155 18.69 -20.87 -12.97
C ILE A 155 18.52 -19.77 -11.91
N TYR A 156 19.13 -18.61 -12.15
CA TYR A 156 19.05 -17.46 -11.27
C TYR A 156 17.60 -16.96 -11.08
N LEU A 157 16.81 -16.95 -12.15
CA LEU A 157 15.40 -16.58 -12.11
C LEU A 157 14.56 -17.62 -11.36
N ARG A 158 14.81 -18.90 -11.55
CA ARG A 158 14.18 -20.00 -10.81
C ARG A 158 14.50 -19.94 -9.32
N ASP A 159 15.74 -19.65 -8.96
CA ASP A 159 16.14 -19.44 -7.58
C ASP A 159 15.44 -18.21 -6.98
N THR A 160 15.27 -17.14 -7.76
CA THR A 160 14.49 -15.96 -7.36
C THR A 160 13.02 -16.32 -7.12
N ALA A 161 12.40 -17.07 -8.03
CA ALA A 161 11.02 -17.53 -7.90
C ALA A 161 10.83 -18.43 -6.67
N ARG A 162 11.78 -19.35 -6.43
CA ARG A 162 11.79 -20.22 -5.25
C ARG A 162 11.91 -19.42 -3.97
N MET A 163 12.84 -18.46 -3.91
CA MET A 163 13.01 -17.56 -2.79
C MET A 163 11.72 -16.80 -2.45
N ILE A 164 10.98 -16.34 -3.46
CA ILE A 164 9.67 -15.68 -3.31
C ILE A 164 8.60 -16.68 -2.81
N GLY A 165 8.65 -17.93 -3.27
CA GLY A 165 7.72 -18.99 -2.88
C GLY A 165 7.95 -19.54 -1.47
N GLU A 166 9.20 -19.56 -0.99
CA GLU A 166 9.56 -20.08 0.33
C GLU A 166 9.13 -19.15 1.47
N GLN A 167 9.22 -17.84 1.29
CA GLN A 167 8.91 -16.86 2.34
C GLN A 167 8.24 -15.61 1.78
N GLN A 168 7.06 -15.29 2.30
CA GLN A 168 6.25 -14.15 1.89
C GLN A 168 6.43 -12.94 2.82
N THR A 169 7.59 -12.27 2.77
CA THR A 169 7.90 -11.08 3.61
C THR A 169 8.31 -9.85 2.79
N PRO A 170 8.17 -8.62 3.33
CA PRO A 170 8.67 -7.41 2.66
C PRO A 170 10.17 -7.44 2.37
N GLN A 171 10.97 -8.08 3.23
CA GLN A 171 12.41 -8.25 3.00
C GLN A 171 12.68 -9.07 1.73
N ARG A 172 11.90 -10.12 1.46
CA ARG A 172 12.03 -10.90 0.22
C ARG A 172 11.68 -10.11 -1.03
N ILE A 173 10.85 -9.07 -0.93
CA ILE A 173 10.60 -8.15 -2.06
C ILE A 173 11.84 -7.33 -2.36
N LEU A 174 12.55 -6.84 -1.33
CA LEU A 174 13.80 -6.10 -1.48
C LEU A 174 14.92 -6.98 -2.06
N GLU A 175 15.07 -8.20 -1.54
CA GLU A 175 16.03 -9.17 -2.07
C GLU A 175 15.68 -9.54 -3.52
N ALA A 176 14.40 -9.78 -3.83
CA ALA A 176 13.96 -10.04 -5.20
C ALA A 176 14.23 -8.85 -6.13
N ARG A 177 14.05 -7.62 -5.64
CA ARG A 177 14.36 -6.40 -6.39
C ARG A 177 15.84 -6.33 -6.78
N GLU A 178 16.76 -6.59 -5.86
CA GLU A 178 18.21 -6.62 -6.15
C GLU A 178 18.52 -7.65 -7.25
N ARG A 179 17.96 -8.86 -7.12
CA ARG A 179 18.12 -9.93 -8.10
C ARG A 179 17.56 -9.57 -9.48
N LEU A 180 16.40 -8.92 -9.52
CA LEU A 180 15.83 -8.42 -10.78
C LEU A 180 16.68 -7.32 -11.41
N TYR A 181 17.28 -6.44 -10.60
CA TYR A 181 18.22 -5.43 -11.09
C TYR A 181 19.44 -6.05 -11.76
N GLU A 182 20.00 -7.13 -11.19
CA GLU A 182 21.13 -7.85 -11.80
C GLU A 182 20.75 -8.42 -13.18
N LEU A 183 19.59 -9.05 -13.30
CA LEU A 183 19.11 -9.59 -14.58
C LEU A 183 18.94 -8.48 -15.64
N ILE A 184 18.35 -7.34 -15.26
CA ILE A 184 18.19 -6.19 -16.16
C ILE A 184 19.56 -5.59 -16.52
N ALA A 185 20.49 -5.50 -15.57
CA ALA A 185 21.85 -4.99 -15.80
C ALA A 185 22.62 -5.88 -16.80
N HIS A 186 22.37 -7.18 -16.80
CA HIS A 186 22.88 -8.13 -17.81
C HIS A 186 22.14 -8.07 -19.15
N CYS A 187 21.32 -7.03 -19.38
CA CYS A 187 20.60 -6.77 -20.62
C CYS A 187 19.60 -7.89 -20.99
N ILE A 188 19.04 -8.56 -19.99
CA ILE A 188 17.96 -9.50 -20.20
C ILE A 188 16.65 -8.71 -20.31
N PRO A 189 15.91 -8.82 -21.42
CA PRO A 189 14.67 -8.07 -21.60
C PRO A 189 13.68 -8.35 -20.47
N ALA A 190 13.09 -7.31 -19.89
CA ALA A 190 12.16 -7.45 -18.79
C ALA A 190 10.91 -8.28 -19.13
N GLU A 191 10.48 -8.31 -20.40
CA GLU A 191 9.41 -9.21 -20.87
C GLU A 191 9.77 -10.70 -20.68
N ILE A 192 11.04 -11.06 -20.88
CA ILE A 192 11.53 -12.44 -20.70
C ILE A 192 11.60 -12.77 -19.21
N ILE A 193 12.12 -11.84 -18.40
CA ILE A 193 12.18 -11.97 -16.94
C ILE A 193 10.77 -12.16 -16.37
N PHE A 194 9.82 -11.31 -16.78
CA PHE A 194 8.44 -11.35 -16.31
C PHE A 194 7.78 -12.70 -16.62
N LYS A 195 7.89 -13.16 -17.87
CA LYS A 195 7.31 -14.44 -18.29
C LYS A 195 7.95 -15.63 -17.56
N GLY A 196 9.28 -15.67 -17.49
CA GLY A 196 9.98 -16.76 -16.80
C GLY A 196 9.66 -16.80 -15.31
N LEU A 197 9.55 -15.63 -14.67
CA LEU A 197 9.14 -15.53 -13.28
C LEU A 197 7.71 -16.05 -13.09
N LEU A 198 6.78 -15.67 -13.95
CA LEU A 198 5.39 -16.16 -13.90
C LEU A 198 5.33 -17.69 -14.05
N ASP A 199 6.02 -18.26 -15.04
CA ASP A 199 6.00 -19.70 -15.29
C ASP A 199 6.52 -20.50 -14.08
N GLU A 200 7.63 -20.05 -13.46
CA GLU A 200 8.22 -20.69 -12.27
C GLU A 200 7.34 -20.49 -11.01
N LEU A 201 6.70 -19.33 -10.85
CA LEU A 201 5.79 -19.07 -9.73
C LEU A 201 4.48 -19.88 -9.85
N LEU A 202 3.92 -20.02 -11.05
CA LEU A 202 2.69 -20.78 -11.28
C LEU A 202 2.90 -22.29 -11.09
N ALA A 203 4.11 -22.80 -11.31
CA ALA A 203 4.44 -24.22 -11.13
C ALA A 203 4.15 -24.73 -9.71
N ASN A 204 4.21 -23.84 -8.71
CA ASN A 204 4.03 -24.16 -7.29
C ASN A 204 2.70 -23.65 -6.70
N CYS A 205 1.74 -23.23 -7.54
CA CYS A 205 0.44 -22.69 -7.10
C CYS A 205 -0.73 -23.65 -7.38
N ASP A 206 -1.83 -23.53 -6.62
CA ASP A 206 -3.09 -24.22 -6.90
C ASP A 206 -3.83 -23.63 -8.11
N ASP A 207 -4.63 -24.43 -8.81
CA ASP A 207 -5.29 -24.03 -10.07
C ASP A 207 -6.22 -22.80 -9.94
N LEU A 208 -6.88 -22.63 -8.78
CA LEU A 208 -7.70 -21.45 -8.50
C LEU A 208 -6.85 -20.16 -8.41
N LEU A 209 -5.69 -20.27 -7.76
CA LEU A 209 -4.71 -19.19 -7.63
C LEU A 209 -4.06 -18.89 -8.98
N LYS A 210 -3.76 -19.91 -9.80
CA LYS A 210 -3.18 -19.72 -11.14
C LYS A 210 -4.01 -18.79 -12.00
N SER A 211 -5.34 -18.92 -11.99
CA SER A 211 -6.22 -18.04 -12.78
C SER A 211 -6.10 -16.58 -12.35
N GLN A 212 -6.13 -16.31 -11.05
CA GLN A 212 -6.05 -14.95 -10.51
C GLN A 212 -4.68 -14.32 -10.73
N ILE A 213 -3.62 -15.08 -10.48
CA ILE A 213 -2.24 -14.65 -10.70
C ILE A 213 -2.02 -14.34 -12.19
N THR A 214 -2.53 -15.17 -13.09
CA THR A 214 -2.39 -14.96 -14.55
C THR A 214 -3.09 -13.68 -15.00
N GLN A 215 -4.27 -13.36 -14.46
CA GLN A 215 -4.97 -12.11 -14.77
C GLN A 215 -4.15 -10.89 -14.34
N ILE A 216 -3.62 -10.91 -13.12
CA ILE A 216 -2.79 -9.84 -12.58
C ILE A 216 -1.48 -9.72 -13.35
N ALA A 217 -0.87 -10.85 -13.68
CA ALA A 217 0.35 -10.90 -14.50
C ALA A 217 0.14 -10.20 -15.84
N ALA A 218 -0.99 -10.43 -16.52
CA ALA A 218 -1.33 -9.77 -17.77
C ALA A 218 -1.47 -8.23 -17.62
N GLU A 219 -2.06 -7.76 -16.50
CA GLU A 219 -2.19 -6.33 -16.23
C GLU A 219 -0.81 -5.66 -16.00
N TYR A 220 0.06 -6.27 -15.19
CA TYR A 220 1.38 -5.72 -14.90
C TYR A 220 2.33 -5.82 -16.09
N GLU A 221 2.27 -6.89 -16.88
CA GLU A 221 3.01 -7.03 -18.14
C GLU A 221 2.59 -5.94 -19.15
N HIS A 222 1.30 -5.65 -19.24
CA HIS A 222 0.80 -4.56 -20.09
C HIS A 222 1.34 -3.20 -19.64
N ARG A 223 1.32 -2.91 -18.33
CA ARG A 223 1.86 -1.67 -17.77
C ARG A 223 3.37 -1.56 -17.95
N LEU A 224 4.10 -2.66 -17.83
CA LEU A 224 5.54 -2.73 -18.05
C LEU A 224 5.92 -2.22 -19.45
N ARG A 225 5.14 -2.60 -20.47
CA ARG A 225 5.36 -2.15 -21.86
C ARG A 225 5.03 -0.67 -22.08
N GLN A 226 4.16 -0.09 -21.26
CA GLN A 226 3.78 1.33 -21.35
C GLN A 226 4.68 2.23 -20.51
N GLY A 227 5.30 1.68 -19.47
CA GLY A 227 6.17 2.39 -18.55
C GLY A 227 7.58 2.62 -19.10
N SER A 228 8.29 3.55 -18.47
CA SER A 228 9.69 3.87 -18.79
C SER A 228 10.70 3.13 -17.90
N LYS A 229 10.25 2.61 -16.75
CA LYS A 229 11.10 1.90 -15.77
C LYS A 229 10.52 0.53 -15.49
N GLU A 230 11.11 -0.48 -16.12
CA GLU A 230 10.65 -1.88 -16.08
C GLU A 230 10.62 -2.45 -14.66
N ILE A 231 11.60 -2.08 -13.83
CA ILE A 231 11.75 -2.59 -12.46
C ILE A 231 10.52 -2.32 -11.57
N PHE A 232 9.88 -1.15 -11.71
CA PHE A 232 8.71 -0.80 -10.90
C PHE A 232 7.53 -1.75 -11.15
N HIS A 233 7.39 -2.21 -12.39
CA HIS A 233 6.31 -3.11 -12.76
C HIS A 233 6.59 -4.55 -12.33
N LEU A 234 7.85 -4.98 -12.38
CA LEU A 234 8.29 -6.28 -11.86
C LEU A 234 8.13 -6.37 -10.34
N GLU A 235 8.60 -5.36 -9.60
CA GLU A 235 8.48 -5.27 -8.14
C GLU A 235 7.01 -5.24 -7.70
N ALA A 236 6.19 -4.44 -8.38
CA ALA A 236 4.76 -4.36 -8.08
C ALA A 236 4.02 -5.68 -8.35
N PHE A 237 4.40 -6.43 -9.40
CA PHE A 237 3.86 -7.76 -9.66
C PHE A 237 4.23 -8.75 -8.54
N ILE A 238 5.50 -8.78 -8.11
CA ILE A 238 5.96 -9.65 -7.01
C ILE A 238 5.22 -9.31 -5.71
N ALA A 239 5.13 -8.02 -5.36
CA ALA A 239 4.40 -7.59 -4.17
C ALA A 239 2.93 -8.04 -4.21
N LYS A 240 2.28 -7.93 -5.38
CA LYS A 240 0.89 -8.37 -5.56
C LYS A 240 0.74 -9.89 -5.52
N PHE A 241 1.70 -10.63 -6.08
CA PHE A 241 1.74 -12.09 -6.05
C PHE A 241 1.88 -12.61 -4.62
N ILE A 242 2.83 -12.05 -3.85
CA ILE A 242 3.02 -12.36 -2.43
C ILE A 242 1.74 -12.07 -1.64
N LEU A 243 1.09 -10.92 -1.87
CA LEU A 243 -0.19 -10.59 -1.25
C LEU A 243 -1.27 -11.65 -1.52
N LEU A 244 -1.38 -12.14 -2.75
CA LEU A 244 -2.38 -13.14 -3.12
C LEU A 244 -2.10 -14.51 -2.50
N LEU A 245 -0.85 -14.95 -2.45
CA LEU A 245 -0.50 -16.22 -1.79
C LEU A 245 -0.83 -16.19 -0.29
N VAL A 246 -0.51 -15.08 0.39
CA VAL A 246 -0.79 -14.91 1.81
C VAL A 246 -2.31 -14.82 2.07
N CYS A 247 -3.06 -14.11 1.22
CA CYS A 247 -4.51 -14.02 1.36
C CYS A 247 -5.26 -15.29 0.92
N GLY A 248 -4.73 -16.06 -0.04
CA GLY A 248 -5.32 -17.30 -0.54
C GLY A 248 -5.26 -18.45 0.47
N ILE A 249 -4.14 -18.58 1.20
CA ILE A 249 -3.98 -19.55 2.29
C ILE A 249 -4.98 -19.27 3.43
N ALA A 250 -5.35 -18.00 3.66
CA ALA A 250 -6.31 -17.60 4.70
C ALA A 250 -7.77 -17.97 4.38
N PHE A 251 -8.11 -18.30 3.12
CA PHE A 251 -9.47 -18.66 2.70
C PHE A 251 -9.65 -20.16 2.38
N ALA A 252 -8.58 -20.95 2.31
CA ALA A 252 -8.59 -22.32 1.78
C ALA A 252 -8.32 -23.43 2.82
N LEU A 253 -8.52 -23.20 4.12
CA LEU A 253 -8.49 -24.27 5.12
C LEU A 253 -9.91 -24.64 5.58
N PRO A 254 -10.45 -25.79 5.14
CA PRO A 254 -11.55 -26.43 5.85
C PRO A 254 -11.02 -26.94 7.19
N SER A 255 -11.81 -26.68 8.23
CA SER A 255 -11.63 -27.19 9.59
C SER A 255 -11.31 -28.69 9.62
N ARG A 256 -10.06 -29.07 9.92
CA ARG A 256 -9.68 -30.19 10.80
C ARG A 256 -8.15 -30.36 10.88
N GLU A 257 -7.72 -30.73 12.08
CA GLU A 257 -6.39 -31.16 12.53
C GLU A 257 -5.38 -30.09 12.99
N ASN A 258 -5.53 -29.79 14.28
CA ASN A 258 -4.57 -29.19 15.20
C ASN A 258 -3.26 -29.99 15.23
N THR A 259 -2.10 -29.33 15.11
CA THR A 259 -0.86 -29.59 15.90
C THR A 259 0.37 -28.82 15.40
N LEU A 260 0.35 -28.20 14.21
CA LEU A 260 1.43 -27.29 13.76
C LEU A 260 1.12 -25.80 13.95
N PHE A 261 -0.16 -25.43 14.07
CA PHE A 261 -0.63 -24.07 14.32
C PHE A 261 -0.37 -23.55 15.75
N GLU A 262 -0.02 -24.41 16.71
CA GLU A 262 0.23 -23.99 18.11
C GLU A 262 1.62 -23.36 18.33
N ARG A 263 2.59 -23.57 17.44
CA ARG A 263 3.98 -23.10 17.64
C ARG A 263 4.33 -21.77 16.96
N MET A 264 3.45 -21.23 16.11
CA MET A 264 3.61 -19.89 15.49
C MET A 264 2.66 -18.84 16.09
N ARG A 265 2.09 -19.11 17.27
CA ARG A 265 1.52 -18.09 18.15
C ARG A 265 2.64 -17.39 18.90
N ILE A 266 3.18 -16.32 18.34
CA ILE A 266 3.54 -15.18 19.19
C ILE A 266 2.19 -14.53 19.51
N LEU A 267 1.76 -14.62 20.78
CA LEU A 267 0.55 -14.03 21.38
C LEU A 267 -0.06 -12.86 20.57
N GLY A 268 -1.32 -12.88 20.10
CA GLY A 268 -2.40 -13.85 20.23
C GLY A 268 -3.50 -13.65 19.15
N PRO A 269 -4.44 -14.60 19.03
CA PRO A 269 -5.79 -14.25 19.46
C PRO A 269 -6.43 -15.37 20.28
N LEU A 270 -6.83 -15.05 21.52
CA LEU A 270 -7.85 -15.70 22.37
C LEU A 270 -8.17 -14.66 23.46
N ALA A 271 -9.39 -14.31 23.83
CA ALA A 271 -10.74 -14.68 23.46
C ALA A 271 -11.54 -13.34 23.43
N PRO A 272 -12.79 -13.28 22.96
CA PRO A 272 -13.68 -12.20 23.39
C PRO A 272 -13.74 -12.28 24.91
N THR A 273 -13.02 -11.40 25.62
CA THR A 273 -13.19 -11.26 27.06
C THR A 273 -14.60 -10.76 27.26
N ASN A 274 -15.43 -11.72 27.64
CA ASN A 274 -16.85 -11.59 27.88
C ASN A 274 -17.09 -10.85 29.19
N SER A 275 -16.48 -9.67 29.35
CA SER A 275 -16.95 -8.60 30.22
C SER A 275 -17.33 -7.46 29.29
N ARG A 276 -18.35 -7.70 28.45
CA ARG A 276 -19.06 -6.63 27.75
C ARG A 276 -19.31 -5.54 28.78
N VAL A 277 -18.71 -4.37 28.61
CA VAL A 277 -18.90 -3.24 29.51
C VAL A 277 -20.40 -3.02 29.54
N SER A 278 -21.05 -3.43 30.64
CA SER A 278 -22.47 -3.18 30.84
C SER A 278 -22.56 -1.71 31.17
N PHE A 279 -22.53 -0.88 30.13
CA PHE A 279 -22.75 0.54 30.25
C PHE A 279 -24.26 0.69 30.51
N THR A 280 -24.66 0.67 31.79
CA THR A 280 -26.07 0.67 32.22
C THR A 280 -26.57 2.07 32.61
N CYS A 281 -25.84 3.13 32.26
CA CYS A 281 -26.32 4.50 32.47
C CYS A 281 -27.70 4.68 31.86
N SER A 282 -28.64 5.13 32.66
CA SER A 282 -29.93 5.63 32.20
C SER A 282 -29.66 6.64 31.09
N ALA A 283 -30.28 6.47 29.92
CA ALA A 283 -30.14 7.42 28.83
C ALA A 283 -30.57 8.79 29.37
N LEU A 284 -29.62 9.73 29.44
CA LEU A 284 -29.98 11.11 29.72
C LEU A 284 -30.83 11.58 28.54
N ALA A 285 -32.09 11.90 28.83
CA ALA A 285 -32.96 12.51 27.83
C ALA A 285 -32.27 13.76 27.26
N PRO A 286 -32.52 14.09 25.98
CA PRO A 286 -32.14 15.38 25.41
C PRO A 286 -32.53 16.53 26.35
N SER A 287 -31.81 17.62 26.27
CA SER A 287 -32.19 18.85 26.97
C SER A 287 -33.63 19.24 26.57
N PRO A 288 -34.44 19.78 27.50
CA PRO A 288 -35.85 20.13 27.22
C PRO A 288 -36.02 21.07 26.02
N THR A 289 -35.01 21.89 25.76
CA THR A 289 -34.89 22.73 24.57
C THR A 289 -33.50 22.57 23.99
N VAL A 290 -33.35 22.84 22.69
CA VAL A 290 -32.04 22.80 22.03
C VAL A 290 -31.12 23.83 22.72
N PRO A 291 -30.00 23.41 23.33
CA PRO A 291 -29.14 24.33 24.05
C PRO A 291 -28.63 25.44 23.14
N THR A 292 -28.55 26.66 23.67
CA THR A 292 -27.92 27.81 22.99
C THR A 292 -26.46 27.97 23.39
N SER A 293 -26.06 27.35 24.49
CA SER A 293 -24.70 27.38 25.04
C SER A 293 -24.07 25.99 25.00
N VAL A 294 -22.81 25.94 24.59
CA VAL A 294 -21.99 24.73 24.53
C VAL A 294 -21.76 24.16 25.93
N HIS A 295 -21.78 25.02 26.95
CA HIS A 295 -21.61 24.69 28.37
C HIS A 295 -22.86 24.03 29.00
N ALA A 296 -23.96 23.95 28.25
CA ALA A 296 -25.20 23.28 28.67
C ALA A 296 -25.48 22.02 27.82
N LEU A 297 -24.50 21.54 27.04
CA LEU A 297 -24.66 20.36 26.20
C LEU A 297 -24.70 19.08 27.02
N ARG A 298 -25.72 18.27 26.79
CA ARG A 298 -25.75 16.86 27.17
C ARG A 298 -25.33 16.00 25.97
N PRO A 299 -24.85 14.76 26.19
CA PRO A 299 -24.51 13.85 25.09
C PRO A 299 -25.64 13.65 24.07
N ALA A 300 -26.89 13.64 24.53
CA ALA A 300 -28.07 13.49 23.66
C ALA A 300 -28.35 14.72 22.76
N ASP A 301 -27.79 15.89 23.08
CA ASP A 301 -28.01 17.13 22.34
C ASP A 301 -27.12 17.25 21.10
N ILE A 302 -26.18 16.33 20.88
CA ILE A 302 -25.23 16.37 19.77
C ILE A 302 -25.79 15.56 18.60
N GLN A 303 -25.98 16.20 17.44
CA GLN A 303 -26.52 15.54 16.24
C GLN A 303 -25.43 14.98 15.32
N HIS A 304 -24.25 15.60 15.28
CA HIS A 304 -23.18 15.21 14.35
C HIS A 304 -21.86 15.00 15.05
N ILE A 305 -21.12 13.98 14.62
CA ILE A 305 -19.73 13.76 15.02
C ILE A 305 -18.79 13.86 13.81
N GLY A 306 -17.64 14.50 13.99
CA GLY A 306 -16.60 14.71 12.98
C GLY A 306 -15.21 14.47 13.58
N ALA A 307 -14.23 14.14 12.73
CA ALA A 307 -12.85 13.98 13.17
C ALA A 307 -11.84 14.42 12.11
N ILE A 308 -10.78 15.09 12.55
CA ILE A 308 -9.58 15.43 11.77
C ILE A 308 -8.33 14.91 12.49
N GLY A 309 -7.33 14.49 11.72
CA GLY A 309 -6.12 13.93 12.30
C GLY A 309 -5.30 13.06 11.34
N ASP A 310 -4.60 12.09 11.92
CA ASP A 310 -3.64 11.21 11.24
C ASP A 310 -4.11 9.73 11.13
N SER A 311 -3.17 8.80 11.01
CA SER A 311 -3.42 7.36 10.89
C SER A 311 -4.08 6.75 12.13
N LEU A 312 -3.84 7.25 13.34
CA LEU A 312 -4.53 6.78 14.55
C LEU A 312 -5.99 7.21 14.54
N THR A 313 -6.31 8.38 13.97
CA THR A 313 -7.71 8.82 13.83
C THR A 313 -8.42 8.11 12.66
N ALA A 314 -7.67 7.66 11.65
CA ALA A 314 -8.17 6.82 10.55
C ALA A 314 -8.28 5.32 10.89
N ALA A 315 -7.73 4.90 12.05
CA ALA A 315 -7.66 3.51 12.49
C ALA A 315 -6.91 2.58 11.53
N ASN A 316 -5.75 3.04 11.07
CA ASN A 316 -4.86 2.21 10.25
C ASN A 316 -4.47 0.94 10.98
N GLY A 317 -4.66 -0.20 10.33
CA GLY A 317 -4.20 -1.47 10.88
C GLY A 317 -4.99 -1.99 12.09
N ALA A 318 -6.07 -1.34 12.51
CA ALA A 318 -6.76 -1.70 13.76
C ALA A 318 -7.23 -3.17 13.83
N LYS A 319 -7.63 -3.77 12.71
CA LYS A 319 -7.99 -5.20 12.63
C LYS A 319 -6.94 -6.05 11.91
N ALA A 320 -5.75 -5.50 11.70
CA ALA A 320 -4.69 -6.18 10.98
C ALA A 320 -4.03 -7.25 11.86
N SER A 321 -3.84 -8.44 11.31
CA SER A 321 -2.97 -9.49 11.85
C SER A 321 -1.61 -9.55 11.14
N THR A 322 -1.42 -8.74 10.09
CA THR A 322 -0.20 -8.69 9.29
C THR A 322 0.21 -7.25 8.99
N ILE A 323 1.49 -7.03 8.69
CA ILE A 323 2.05 -5.71 8.32
C ILE A 323 1.33 -5.14 7.09
N ILE A 324 0.92 -5.98 6.14
CA ILE A 324 0.21 -5.49 4.94
C ILE A 324 -1.19 -4.97 5.30
N GLY A 325 -1.82 -5.56 6.31
CA GLY A 325 -3.10 -5.07 6.84
C GLY A 325 -3.02 -3.65 7.41
N LEU A 326 -1.83 -3.11 7.68
CA LEU A 326 -1.63 -1.73 8.14
C LEU A 326 -1.96 -0.68 7.07
N LEU A 327 -1.94 -1.06 5.79
CA LEU A 327 -2.36 -0.20 4.68
C LEU A 327 -3.88 0.01 4.65
N ILE A 328 -4.63 -0.75 5.43
CA ILE A 328 -6.08 -0.66 5.51
C ILE A 328 -6.47 0.30 6.62
N GLU A 329 -7.25 1.32 6.24
CA GLU A 329 -7.85 2.29 7.15
C GLU A 329 -9.20 1.75 7.65
N TYR A 330 -9.25 1.22 8.89
CA TYR A 330 -10.45 0.62 9.47
C TYR A 330 -11.34 1.67 10.15
N ARG A 331 -11.76 2.68 9.38
CA ARG A 331 -12.48 3.86 9.87
C ARG A 331 -13.72 3.54 10.71
N GLY A 332 -14.37 2.40 10.46
CA GLY A 332 -15.51 1.92 11.22
C GLY A 332 -15.23 1.60 12.69
N VAL A 333 -13.98 1.34 13.06
CA VAL A 333 -13.56 1.08 14.46
C VAL A 333 -12.64 2.16 15.02
N SER A 334 -12.57 3.32 14.38
CA SER A 334 -11.82 4.46 14.90
C SER A 334 -12.36 4.90 16.27
N TRP A 335 -11.44 5.03 17.22
CA TRP A 335 -11.73 5.36 18.63
C TRP A 335 -12.56 6.63 18.78
N SER A 336 -12.33 7.62 17.90
CA SER A 336 -12.95 8.94 17.99
C SER A 336 -14.26 9.09 17.22
N ILE A 337 -14.53 8.26 16.20
CA ILE A 337 -15.67 8.48 15.27
C ILE A 337 -16.20 7.22 14.57
N GLY A 338 -15.60 6.04 14.75
CA GLY A 338 -16.05 4.81 14.08
C GLY A 338 -17.43 4.35 14.56
N GLY A 339 -18.29 3.90 13.67
CA GLY A 339 -19.68 3.53 13.99
C GLY A 339 -20.07 2.10 13.61
N ASP A 340 -19.09 1.21 13.37
CA ASP A 340 -19.37 -0.19 13.08
C ASP A 340 -20.12 -0.86 14.24
N SER A 341 -21.12 -1.68 13.90
CA SER A 341 -21.93 -2.45 14.87
C SER A 341 -22.56 -1.56 15.97
N ASP A 342 -22.52 -2.03 17.22
CA ASP A 342 -23.03 -1.36 18.41
C ASP A 342 -21.97 -1.38 19.53
N LEU A 343 -22.26 -0.67 20.63
CA LEU A 343 -21.37 -0.53 21.78
C LEU A 343 -20.98 -1.87 22.45
N THR A 344 -21.74 -2.95 22.23
CA THR A 344 -21.43 -4.27 22.80
C THR A 344 -20.37 -5.03 22.02
N LYS A 345 -20.10 -4.59 20.77
CA LYS A 345 -19.15 -5.23 19.85
C LYS A 345 -17.96 -4.36 19.47
N VAL A 346 -18.17 -3.04 19.40
CA VAL A 346 -17.13 -2.08 19.02
C VAL A 346 -17.29 -0.86 19.93
N VAL A 347 -16.29 -0.61 20.78
CA VAL A 347 -16.30 0.57 21.65
C VAL A 347 -15.61 1.72 20.94
N THR A 348 -16.38 2.75 20.60
CA THR A 348 -15.91 4.01 20.01
C THR A 348 -16.70 5.16 20.62
N LEU A 349 -16.18 6.38 20.54
CA LEU A 349 -16.94 7.55 20.98
C LEU A 349 -18.29 7.65 20.27
N ALA A 350 -18.37 7.38 18.97
CA ALA A 350 -19.65 7.41 18.24
C ALA A 350 -20.63 6.34 18.75
N ASN A 351 -20.17 5.11 19.03
CA ASN A 351 -21.04 4.05 19.57
C ASN A 351 -21.50 4.35 21.01
N ILE A 352 -20.67 5.01 21.83
CA ILE A 352 -21.05 5.49 23.16
C ILE A 352 -22.12 6.58 23.02
N MET A 353 -21.90 7.57 22.15
CA MET A 353 -22.83 8.66 21.89
C MET A 353 -24.17 8.18 21.32
N LYS A 354 -24.19 7.15 20.46
CA LYS A 354 -25.41 6.52 19.93
C LYS A 354 -26.35 5.99 21.00
N LYS A 355 -25.83 5.68 22.20
CA LYS A 355 -26.66 5.28 23.34
C LYS A 355 -27.52 6.44 23.88
N PHE A 356 -27.03 7.67 23.76
CA PHE A 356 -27.73 8.88 24.21
C PHE A 356 -28.54 9.52 23.08
N ASN A 357 -28.04 9.45 21.84
CA ASN A 357 -28.74 9.91 20.65
C ASN A 357 -28.67 8.88 19.52
N THR A 358 -29.74 8.13 19.31
CA THR A 358 -29.83 7.12 18.24
C THR A 358 -29.82 7.72 16.83
N ASN A 359 -30.08 9.03 16.70
CA ASN A 359 -30.04 9.78 15.44
C ASN A 359 -28.69 10.48 15.20
N LEU A 360 -27.64 10.12 15.95
CA LEU A 360 -26.29 10.64 15.70
C LEU A 360 -25.86 10.36 14.25
N ASN A 361 -25.33 11.37 13.58
CA ASN A 361 -24.86 11.29 12.20
C ASN A 361 -23.36 11.64 12.10
N GLY A 362 -22.75 11.34 10.94
CA GLY A 362 -21.38 11.75 10.62
C GLY A 362 -20.27 10.74 10.93
N PHE A 363 -20.58 9.68 11.68
CA PHE A 363 -19.64 8.61 12.01
C PHE A 363 -19.20 7.80 10.77
N SER A 364 -17.96 7.31 10.79
CA SER A 364 -17.42 6.48 9.70
C SER A 364 -17.74 4.99 9.89
N THR A 365 -17.86 4.21 8.81
CA THR A 365 -18.12 2.76 8.86
C THR A 365 -17.18 2.00 7.93
N GLY A 366 -16.95 0.71 8.19
CA GLY A 366 -16.15 -0.18 7.34
C GLY A 366 -14.69 0.27 7.16
N THR A 367 -14.14 -0.04 5.99
CA THR A 367 -12.77 0.32 5.58
C THR A 367 -12.79 1.30 4.41
N GLY A 368 -11.77 2.14 4.29
CA GLY A 368 -11.63 3.05 3.15
C GLY A 368 -10.88 4.33 3.50
N ASN A 369 -10.44 5.06 2.47
CA ASN A 369 -9.73 6.33 2.67
C ASN A 369 -10.67 7.50 3.00
N HIS A 370 -10.12 8.67 3.31
CA HIS A 370 -10.88 9.88 3.68
C HIS A 370 -11.82 10.42 2.58
N ASN A 371 -11.73 9.92 1.35
CA ASN A 371 -12.64 10.27 0.24
C ASN A 371 -13.74 9.23 0.03
N ALA A 372 -13.66 8.07 0.68
CA ALA A 372 -14.65 7.03 0.57
C ALA A 372 -15.99 7.51 1.15
N SER A 373 -17.10 7.06 0.55
CA SER A 373 -18.44 7.51 0.94
C SER A 373 -18.81 7.14 2.39
N ASN A 374 -18.25 6.03 2.88
CA ASN A 374 -18.39 5.52 4.25
C ASN A 374 -17.49 6.23 5.28
N ALA A 375 -16.57 7.09 4.85
CA ALA A 375 -15.76 7.89 5.77
C ALA A 375 -16.56 9.06 6.40
N LEU A 376 -17.65 9.50 5.76
CA LEU A 376 -18.50 10.62 6.19
C LEU A 376 -17.66 11.83 6.68
N PHE A 377 -17.68 12.13 7.98
CA PHE A 377 -16.96 13.27 8.58
C PHE A 377 -15.65 12.88 9.27
N ASN A 378 -15.15 11.66 9.06
CA ASN A 378 -13.78 11.29 9.38
C ASN A 378 -12.87 11.70 8.23
N LEU A 379 -12.15 12.82 8.39
CA LEU A 379 -11.25 13.41 7.41
C LEU A 379 -9.77 13.10 7.69
N ALA A 380 -9.49 12.32 8.73
CA ALA A 380 -8.13 11.97 9.12
C ALA A 380 -7.38 11.28 7.99
N LYS A 381 -6.09 11.57 7.84
CA LYS A 381 -5.26 11.09 6.73
C LYS A 381 -3.96 10.47 7.27
N PRO A 382 -3.65 9.22 6.91
CA PRO A 382 -2.38 8.60 7.30
C PRO A 382 -1.18 9.44 6.86
N GLY A 383 -0.19 9.59 7.74
CA GLY A 383 1.00 10.41 7.52
C GLY A 383 0.79 11.92 7.56
N ALA A 384 -0.41 12.41 7.91
CA ALA A 384 -0.65 13.85 8.07
C ALA A 384 0.18 14.43 9.23
N ILE A 385 0.63 15.66 9.05
CA ILE A 385 1.33 16.47 10.06
C ILE A 385 0.47 17.68 10.46
N SER A 386 0.88 18.43 11.49
CA SER A 386 0.18 19.62 11.96
C SER A 386 -0.09 20.65 10.84
N ALA A 387 0.83 20.80 9.89
CA ALA A 387 0.70 21.71 8.76
C ALA A 387 -0.46 21.36 7.79
N ASP A 388 -0.93 20.11 7.78
CA ASP A 388 -2.06 19.67 6.95
C ASP A 388 -3.43 19.97 7.58
N MET A 389 -3.47 20.27 8.89
CA MET A 389 -4.70 20.41 9.66
C MET A 389 -5.59 21.57 9.23
N PRO A 390 -5.07 22.76 8.84
CA PRO A 390 -5.92 23.82 8.30
C PRO A 390 -6.70 23.36 7.07
N ASN A 391 -6.09 22.55 6.19
CA ASN A 391 -6.78 22.00 5.03
C ASN A 391 -7.82 20.95 5.43
N GLN A 392 -7.50 20.02 6.35
CA GLN A 392 -8.50 19.06 6.84
C GLN A 392 -9.70 19.75 7.50
N ALA A 393 -9.50 20.84 8.25
CA ALA A 393 -10.59 21.62 8.84
C ALA A 393 -11.50 22.23 7.77
N ASN A 394 -10.92 22.83 6.73
CA ASN A 394 -11.71 23.35 5.60
C ASN A 394 -12.49 22.24 4.90
N MET A 395 -11.85 21.10 4.63
CA MET A 395 -12.51 19.94 4.02
C MET A 395 -13.66 19.39 4.89
N LEU A 396 -13.49 19.37 6.22
CA LEU A 396 -14.54 18.95 7.15
C LEU A 396 -15.75 19.89 7.07
N ILE A 397 -15.51 21.21 7.13
CA ILE A 397 -16.56 22.23 7.03
C ILE A 397 -17.31 22.10 5.71
N ASP A 398 -16.59 22.06 4.60
CA ASP A 398 -17.19 22.01 3.27
C ASP A 398 -17.98 20.71 3.07
N ARG A 399 -17.48 19.58 3.59
CA ARG A 399 -18.18 18.29 3.54
C ARG A 399 -19.43 18.29 4.42
N MET A 400 -19.37 18.88 5.62
CA MET A 400 -20.54 19.01 6.48
C MET A 400 -21.60 19.92 5.86
N ILE A 401 -21.22 21.06 5.28
CA ILE A 401 -22.15 21.94 4.55
C ILE A 401 -22.77 21.17 3.38
N GLY A 402 -21.97 20.46 2.59
CA GLY A 402 -22.46 19.69 1.44
C GLY A 402 -23.41 18.56 1.82
N LYS A 403 -23.23 17.92 2.98
CA LYS A 403 -24.08 16.80 3.44
C LYS A 403 -25.31 17.23 4.25
N LEU A 404 -25.18 18.28 5.05
CA LEU A 404 -26.24 18.74 5.95
C LEU A 404 -27.09 19.87 5.34
N GLY A 405 -26.52 20.62 4.39
CA GLY A 405 -27.02 21.91 3.97
C GLY A 405 -26.74 23.00 5.01
N THR A 406 -26.70 24.26 4.55
CA THR A 406 -26.33 25.42 5.39
C THR A 406 -27.25 25.60 6.60
N SER A 407 -28.55 25.32 6.47
CA SER A 407 -29.51 25.48 7.57
C SER A 407 -29.17 24.55 8.75
N ARG A 408 -29.08 23.24 8.51
CA ARG A 408 -28.74 22.25 9.55
C ARG A 408 -27.31 22.42 10.04
N PHE A 409 -26.37 22.75 9.15
CA PHE A 409 -25.01 23.08 9.54
C PHE A 409 -24.97 24.26 10.52
N ASN A 410 -25.86 25.24 10.41
CA ASN A 410 -25.90 26.38 11.32
C ASN A 410 -26.66 26.10 12.63
N SER A 411 -27.68 25.24 12.60
CA SER A 411 -28.59 25.03 13.73
C SER A 411 -28.30 23.78 14.58
N GLU A 412 -27.63 22.76 14.06
CA GLU A 412 -27.43 21.48 14.77
C GLU A 412 -26.06 21.41 15.45
N TRP A 413 -25.99 20.80 16.63
CA TRP A 413 -24.77 20.66 17.42
C TRP A 413 -23.83 19.60 16.86
N LYS A 414 -22.53 19.94 16.85
CA LYS A 414 -21.45 19.11 16.32
C LYS A 414 -20.41 18.83 17.42
N LEU A 415 -19.92 17.60 17.45
CA LEU A 415 -18.73 17.21 18.19
C LEU A 415 -17.61 16.94 17.20
N VAL A 416 -16.49 17.65 17.30
CA VAL A 416 -15.33 17.43 16.42
C VAL A 416 -14.13 16.99 17.25
N THR A 417 -13.58 15.82 16.95
CA THR A 417 -12.33 15.36 17.57
C THR A 417 -11.14 15.75 16.70
N PHE A 418 -10.16 16.40 17.29
CA PHE A 418 -8.92 16.83 16.65
C PHE A 418 -7.73 16.21 17.38
N PHE A 419 -6.99 15.35 16.68
CA PHE A 419 -5.77 14.69 17.16
C PHE A 419 -4.68 14.70 16.08
N ILE A 420 -3.50 15.25 16.36
CA ILE A 420 -2.36 15.31 15.44
C ILE A 420 -1.05 15.41 16.23
N GLY A 421 0.08 15.21 15.56
CA GLY A 421 1.42 15.56 16.07
C GLY A 421 2.39 14.39 16.15
N GLY A 422 1.92 13.15 16.05
CA GLY A 422 2.78 11.97 16.05
C GLY A 422 3.80 12.01 14.92
N ASN A 423 3.35 12.28 13.69
CA ASN A 423 4.23 12.35 12.51
C ASN A 423 5.20 13.56 12.56
N ASP A 424 4.77 14.70 13.10
CA ASP A 424 5.66 15.86 13.32
C ASP A 424 6.83 15.49 14.23
N LEU A 425 6.56 14.74 15.30
CA LEU A 425 7.57 14.26 16.24
C LEU A 425 8.44 13.16 15.65
N CYS A 426 7.86 12.25 14.86
CA CYS A 426 8.59 11.19 14.15
C CYS A 426 9.58 11.71 13.11
N SER A 427 9.36 12.92 12.60
CA SER A 427 10.28 13.61 11.67
C SER A 427 11.05 14.77 12.32
N TYR A 428 10.94 14.97 13.65
CA TYR A 428 11.52 16.14 14.32
C TYR A 428 13.04 16.25 14.15
N CYS A 429 13.75 15.12 14.16
CA CYS A 429 15.20 15.09 13.99
C CYS A 429 15.66 15.38 12.55
N GLU A 430 14.76 15.34 11.57
CA GLU A 430 15.06 15.63 10.16
C GLU A 430 15.08 17.14 9.88
N ASP A 431 14.14 17.89 10.48
CA ASP A 431 14.03 19.34 10.32
C ASP A 431 13.41 20.00 11.56
N THR A 432 14.27 20.41 12.49
CA THR A 432 13.87 21.04 13.76
C THR A 432 13.23 22.42 13.60
N ASN A 433 13.35 23.06 12.42
CA ASN A 433 12.70 24.33 12.14
C ASN A 433 11.25 24.09 11.69
N ARG A 434 11.06 23.21 10.70
CA ARG A 434 9.74 22.84 10.16
C ARG A 434 8.86 22.21 11.23
N TYR A 435 9.42 21.35 12.06
CA TYR A 435 8.74 20.67 13.17
C TYR A 435 9.02 21.35 14.52
N SER A 436 9.36 22.64 14.54
CA SER A 436 9.55 23.36 15.80
C SER A 436 8.26 23.45 16.61
N THR A 437 8.38 23.57 17.94
CA THR A 437 7.22 23.80 18.84
C THR A 437 6.40 25.02 18.44
N ALA A 438 7.06 26.07 17.95
CA ALA A 438 6.40 27.28 17.47
C ALA A 438 5.57 27.00 16.20
N ALA A 439 6.13 26.28 15.22
CA ALA A 439 5.41 25.89 14.00
C ALA A 439 4.21 25.01 14.33
N TYR A 440 4.40 23.99 15.18
CA TYR A 440 3.33 23.09 15.63
C TYR A 440 2.19 23.86 16.33
N LYS A 441 2.51 24.72 17.30
CA LYS A 441 1.54 25.58 17.99
C LYS A 441 0.79 26.48 17.01
N ASN A 442 1.48 27.09 16.06
CA ASN A 442 0.89 27.99 15.08
C ASN A 442 -0.06 27.25 14.11
N ASN A 443 0.31 26.05 13.67
CA ASN A 443 -0.54 25.22 12.81
C ASN A 443 -1.85 24.81 13.51
N ILE A 444 -1.75 24.41 14.79
CA ILE A 444 -2.92 24.08 15.61
C ILE A 444 -3.78 25.30 15.85
N LYS A 445 -3.17 26.44 16.20
CA LYS A 445 -3.89 27.71 16.37
C LYS A 445 -4.64 28.06 15.09
N THR A 446 -3.98 28.02 13.93
CA THR A 446 -4.59 28.34 12.63
C THR A 446 -5.79 27.43 12.35
N THR A 447 -5.67 26.14 12.66
CA THR A 447 -6.77 25.18 12.50
C THR A 447 -7.95 25.50 13.41
N LEU A 448 -7.70 25.77 14.70
CA LEU A 448 -8.73 26.11 15.67
C LEU A 448 -9.38 27.47 15.36
N ASP A 449 -8.62 28.45 14.85
CA ASP A 449 -9.16 29.74 14.37
C ASP A 449 -10.14 29.53 13.21
N ILE A 450 -9.84 28.63 12.27
CA ILE A 450 -10.73 28.25 11.16
C ILE A 450 -12.03 27.63 11.71
N LEU A 451 -11.92 26.65 12.61
CA LEU A 451 -13.10 26.00 13.20
C LEU A 451 -13.95 27.01 14.00
N HIS A 452 -13.31 27.82 14.84
CA HIS A 452 -13.98 28.84 15.66
C HIS A 452 -14.69 29.91 14.83
N SER A 453 -14.10 30.32 13.70
CA SER A 453 -14.70 31.34 12.83
C SER A 453 -15.84 30.81 11.95
N ARG A 454 -15.76 29.53 11.52
CA ARG A 454 -16.66 28.98 10.49
C ARG A 454 -17.68 27.95 10.98
N MET A 455 -17.50 27.36 12.18
CA MET A 455 -18.39 26.32 12.68
C MET A 455 -19.26 26.83 13.85
N PRO A 456 -20.56 27.09 13.64
CA PRO A 456 -21.49 27.34 14.73
C PRO A 456 -21.88 26.06 15.46
N ARG A 457 -22.32 26.21 16.72
CA ARG A 457 -22.81 25.12 17.57
C ARG A 457 -21.86 23.91 17.57
N THR A 458 -20.62 24.11 17.99
CA THR A 458 -19.57 23.09 17.90
C THR A 458 -18.77 22.97 19.19
N LEU A 459 -18.67 21.76 19.72
CA LEU A 459 -17.72 21.38 20.75
C LEU A 459 -16.53 20.70 20.07
N VAL A 460 -15.32 21.22 20.27
CA VAL A 460 -14.09 20.59 19.76
C VAL A 460 -13.39 19.85 20.90
N ASN A 461 -13.21 18.55 20.76
CA ASN A 461 -12.29 17.76 21.57
C ASN A 461 -10.89 17.88 20.97
N PHE A 462 -10.01 18.65 21.61
CA PHE A 462 -8.60 18.67 21.25
C PHE A 462 -7.85 17.63 22.09
N VAL A 463 -7.42 16.54 21.47
CA VAL A 463 -6.69 15.47 22.17
C VAL A 463 -5.21 15.77 22.12
N THR A 464 -4.58 15.91 23.29
CA THR A 464 -3.16 16.22 23.37
C THR A 464 -2.35 15.05 22.78
N VAL A 465 -1.28 15.38 22.04
CA VAL A 465 -0.41 14.38 21.41
C VAL A 465 0.22 13.45 22.46
N LEU A 466 0.27 12.15 22.14
CA LEU A 466 0.88 11.13 22.97
C LEU A 466 2.40 11.24 23.01
N ASN A 467 3.04 10.69 24.05
CA ASN A 467 4.50 10.63 24.11
C ASN A 467 5.07 9.56 23.18
N VAL A 468 5.50 9.98 21.98
CA VAL A 468 6.03 9.08 20.93
C VAL A 468 7.37 8.45 21.34
N ALA A 469 8.10 9.03 22.30
CA ALA A 469 9.34 8.44 22.80
C ALA A 469 9.09 7.14 23.60
N GLU A 470 7.89 6.91 24.14
CA GLU A 470 7.58 5.67 24.88
C GLU A 470 7.54 4.41 23.98
N LEU A 471 7.67 4.57 22.65
CA LEU A 471 7.71 3.45 21.69
C LEU A 471 8.89 2.48 21.87
N GLU A 472 9.97 2.88 22.55
CA GLU A 472 11.10 1.97 22.85
C GLU A 472 10.67 0.79 23.71
N ASP A 473 9.69 0.98 24.59
CA ASP A 473 9.17 -0.11 25.43
C ASP A 473 8.44 -1.18 24.59
N LEU A 474 8.10 -0.85 23.34
CA LEU A 474 7.54 -1.78 22.34
C LEU A 474 8.57 -2.28 21.33
N HIS A 475 9.85 -1.89 21.48
CA HIS A 475 10.94 -2.17 20.54
C HIS A 475 11.51 -3.59 20.72
N GLU A 476 10.64 -4.58 20.91
CA GLU A 476 11.00 -5.99 21.08
C GLU A 476 10.74 -6.80 19.81
N GLY A 477 11.66 -7.73 19.49
CA GLY A 477 11.55 -8.59 18.31
C GLY A 477 11.84 -7.90 16.98
N ALA A 478 12.27 -8.68 15.98
CA ALA A 478 12.75 -8.13 14.71
C ALA A 478 11.66 -7.35 13.93
N VAL A 479 10.39 -7.68 14.09
CA VAL A 479 9.29 -7.01 13.38
C VAL A 479 9.05 -5.60 13.92
N CYS A 480 8.80 -5.45 15.23
CA CYS A 480 8.59 -4.13 15.83
C CYS A 480 9.83 -3.25 15.63
N LYS A 481 11.04 -3.80 15.79
CA LYS A 481 12.28 -3.05 15.61
C LYS A 481 12.40 -2.41 14.23
N ASN A 482 12.23 -3.21 13.17
CA ASN A 482 12.36 -2.70 11.81
C ASN A 482 11.19 -1.77 11.43
N MET A 483 9.97 -2.08 11.86
CA MET A 483 8.80 -1.27 11.53
C MET A 483 8.82 0.08 12.21
N GLN A 484 9.17 0.15 13.49
CA GLN A 484 9.23 1.43 14.21
C GLN A 484 10.38 2.31 13.72
N VAL A 485 11.52 1.73 13.32
CA VAL A 485 12.61 2.47 12.65
C VAL A 485 12.10 3.07 11.33
N PHE A 486 11.33 2.32 10.54
CA PHE A 486 10.77 2.82 9.29
C PHE A 486 9.71 3.92 9.50
N LEU A 487 8.85 3.76 10.51
CA LEU A 487 7.72 4.68 10.75
C LEU A 487 8.09 5.92 11.56
N CYS A 488 9.06 5.81 12.47
CA CYS A 488 9.36 6.84 13.46
C CYS A 488 10.81 6.75 13.96
N ASP A 489 11.75 6.77 13.01
CA ASP A 489 13.19 6.63 13.25
C ASP A 489 13.70 7.55 14.37
N CYS A 490 13.28 8.83 14.36
CA CYS A 490 13.73 9.82 15.34
C CYS A 490 13.42 9.43 16.79
N ALA A 491 12.31 8.72 17.04
CA ALA A 491 11.85 8.38 18.39
C ALA A 491 12.46 7.09 18.94
N VAL A 492 12.89 6.17 18.08
CA VAL A 492 13.45 4.87 18.48
C VAL A 492 14.97 4.81 18.50
N LYS A 493 15.65 5.70 17.77
CA LYS A 493 17.12 5.76 17.78
C LYS A 493 17.64 6.39 19.08
N PRO A 494 18.59 5.75 19.79
CA PRO A 494 19.15 6.28 21.04
C PRO A 494 19.71 7.71 20.92
N GLU A 495 20.26 8.06 19.76
CA GLU A 495 20.90 9.35 19.51
C GLU A 495 19.90 10.51 19.40
N THR A 496 18.68 10.24 18.93
CA THR A 496 17.66 11.26 18.63
C THR A 496 16.43 11.18 19.53
N ARG A 497 16.21 10.05 20.22
CA ARG A 497 15.07 9.82 21.11
C ARG A 497 14.88 10.95 22.13
N GLU A 498 15.97 11.38 22.76
CA GLU A 498 15.90 12.37 23.82
C GLU A 498 15.46 13.75 23.31
N ILE A 499 15.91 14.15 22.12
CA ILE A 499 15.46 15.41 21.52
C ILE A 499 13.98 15.35 21.12
N VAL A 500 13.48 14.19 20.67
CA VAL A 500 12.06 13.97 20.38
C VAL A 500 11.23 14.01 21.67
N ARG A 501 11.71 13.40 22.76
CA ARG A 501 11.04 13.42 24.06
C ARG A 501 10.90 14.85 24.59
N VAL A 502 11.96 15.65 24.51
CA VAL A 502 11.94 17.07 24.89
C VAL A 502 11.01 17.87 23.99
N ALA A 503 11.04 17.64 22.67
CA ALA A 503 10.14 18.28 21.73
C ALA A 503 8.67 17.94 22.01
N ASN A 504 8.38 16.69 22.35
CA ASN A 504 7.03 16.24 22.70
C ASN A 504 6.48 16.99 23.92
N ILE A 505 7.24 17.04 25.01
CA ILE A 505 6.87 17.80 26.21
C ILE A 505 6.63 19.28 25.87
N ALA A 506 7.46 19.86 24.99
CA ALA A 506 7.29 21.23 24.53
C ALA A 506 6.01 21.41 23.68
N TYR A 507 5.69 20.45 22.81
CA TYR A 507 4.44 20.43 22.03
C TYR A 507 3.23 20.40 22.96
N GLN A 508 3.19 19.43 23.88
CA GLN A 508 2.12 19.28 24.86
C GLN A 508 1.91 20.58 25.65
N ARG A 509 2.98 21.13 26.26
CA ARG A 509 2.91 22.39 27.01
C ARG A 509 2.37 23.54 26.16
N ALA A 510 2.92 23.73 24.97
CA ALA A 510 2.56 24.85 24.10
C ALA A 510 1.10 24.79 23.61
N THR A 511 0.58 23.60 23.35
CA THR A 511 -0.83 23.40 22.96
C THR A 511 -1.77 23.44 24.14
N ASN A 512 -1.34 22.96 25.31
CA ASN A 512 -2.12 23.03 26.55
C ASN A 512 -2.33 24.48 26.96
N GLU A 513 -1.26 25.28 26.97
CA GLU A 513 -1.36 26.73 27.19
C GLU A 513 -2.29 27.40 26.17
N LEU A 514 -2.21 27.01 24.89
CA LEU A 514 -3.07 27.56 23.84
C LEU A 514 -4.56 27.27 24.10
N VAL A 515 -4.90 26.01 24.37
CA VAL A 515 -6.31 25.59 24.55
C VAL A 515 -6.85 26.06 25.89
N ASP A 516 -6.08 25.92 26.97
CA ASP A 516 -6.50 26.26 28.33
C ASP A 516 -6.56 27.78 28.58
N SER A 517 -5.98 28.61 27.68
CA SER A 517 -6.08 30.07 27.76
C SER A 517 -7.50 30.62 27.61
N GLY A 518 -8.45 29.81 27.13
CA GLY A 518 -9.84 30.22 26.94
C GLY A 518 -10.07 31.14 25.74
N ILE A 519 -9.09 31.31 24.84
CA ILE A 519 -9.21 32.20 23.67
C ILE A 519 -10.33 31.83 22.70
N TYR A 520 -10.86 30.61 22.77
CA TYR A 520 -11.97 30.14 21.94
C TYR A 520 -13.33 30.19 22.65
N ASP A 521 -13.38 30.64 23.92
CA ASP A 521 -14.62 30.77 24.71
C ASP A 521 -15.33 32.12 24.54
N THR A 522 -15.04 32.80 23.42
CA THR A 522 -15.59 34.12 23.07
C THR A 522 -17.04 34.06 22.57
N ARG A 523 -17.52 32.85 22.23
CA ARG A 523 -18.89 32.57 21.79
C ARG A 523 -19.55 31.60 22.76
N ASN A 524 -20.86 31.70 22.91
CA ASN A 524 -21.60 30.72 23.71
C ASN A 524 -21.80 29.39 22.97
N ASP A 525 -21.75 29.38 21.63
CA ASP A 525 -22.04 28.20 20.83
C ASP A 525 -20.79 27.45 20.33
N PHE A 526 -19.62 27.80 20.83
CA PHE A 526 -18.36 27.16 20.46
C PHE A 526 -17.41 27.12 21.66
N THR A 527 -16.69 26.01 21.81
CA THR A 527 -15.54 25.91 22.72
C THR A 527 -14.60 24.80 22.26
N VAL A 528 -13.35 24.88 22.71
CA VAL A 528 -12.34 23.83 22.53
C VAL A 528 -12.00 23.30 23.92
N VAL A 529 -12.15 22.00 24.12
CA VAL A 529 -11.82 21.34 25.38
C VAL A 529 -10.67 20.38 25.16
N ARG A 530 -9.60 20.57 25.93
CA ARG A 530 -8.47 19.67 25.96
C ARG A 530 -8.85 18.32 26.57
N GLN A 531 -8.41 17.22 25.95
CA GLN A 531 -8.59 15.86 26.43
C GLN A 531 -7.20 15.21 26.58
N PRO A 532 -6.56 15.32 27.76
CA PRO A 532 -5.15 14.95 27.95
C PRO A 532 -4.86 13.47 28.23
N PHE A 533 -5.82 12.56 28.11
CA PHE A 533 -5.66 11.16 28.54
C PHE A 533 -4.49 10.39 27.89
N MET A 534 -3.89 10.89 26.82
CA MET A 534 -2.69 10.29 26.19
C MET A 534 -1.36 10.98 26.57
N GLU A 535 -1.39 12.09 27.33
CA GLU A 535 -0.19 12.92 27.61
C GLU A 535 0.93 12.12 28.27
N HIS A 536 0.56 11.30 29.25
CA HIS A 536 1.49 10.45 30.02
C HIS A 536 1.25 8.97 29.73
N MET A 537 0.70 8.64 28.56
CA MET A 537 0.45 7.26 28.16
C MET A 537 1.70 6.39 28.39
N GLN A 538 1.51 5.28 29.10
CA GLN A 538 2.52 4.23 29.26
C GLN A 538 2.15 3.05 28.38
N VAL A 539 3.15 2.27 27.98
CA VAL A 539 2.92 1.04 27.24
C VAL A 539 2.16 0.06 28.15
N PRO A 540 0.99 -0.46 27.70
CA PRO A 540 0.28 -1.54 28.37
C PRO A 540 1.20 -2.68 28.78
N ALA A 541 1.06 -3.18 30.00
CA ALA A 541 1.82 -4.34 30.48
C ALA A 541 0.91 -5.52 30.81
N THR A 542 1.39 -6.73 30.54
CA THR A 542 0.78 -8.00 30.99
C THR A 542 1.01 -8.20 32.49
N SER A 543 0.34 -9.20 33.09
CA SER A 543 0.48 -9.50 34.53
C SER A 543 1.91 -9.87 34.97
N ASP A 544 2.76 -10.31 34.03
CA ASP A 544 4.19 -10.59 34.24
C ASP A 544 5.09 -9.38 33.95
N GLY A 545 4.53 -8.19 33.69
CA GLY A 545 5.26 -6.94 33.53
C GLY A 545 5.88 -6.71 32.16
N LYS A 546 5.52 -7.51 31.14
CA LYS A 546 5.98 -7.34 29.75
C LYS A 546 5.04 -6.48 28.93
N PRO A 547 5.47 -5.88 27.82
CA PRO A 547 4.58 -5.14 26.94
C PRO A 547 3.41 -6.01 26.42
N ASP A 548 2.18 -5.54 26.59
CA ASP A 548 0.97 -6.16 26.06
C ASP A 548 0.72 -5.69 24.62
N PHE A 549 1.33 -6.40 23.67
CA PHE A 549 1.19 -6.16 22.24
C PHE A 549 -0.25 -6.28 21.72
N SER A 550 -1.20 -6.84 22.49
CA SER A 550 -2.59 -6.96 22.03
C SER A 550 -3.29 -5.62 21.86
N TYR A 551 -2.75 -4.52 22.43
CA TYR A 551 -3.24 -3.16 22.21
C TYR A 551 -2.69 -2.49 20.94
N PHE A 552 -1.71 -3.11 20.27
CA PHE A 552 -1.03 -2.54 19.11
C PHE A 552 -1.23 -3.41 17.87
N ALA A 553 -1.22 -2.76 16.71
CA ALA A 553 -1.21 -3.42 15.42
C ALA A 553 0.17 -4.09 15.18
N PRO A 554 0.32 -4.91 14.12
CA PRO A 554 1.56 -5.67 13.86
C PRO A 554 2.85 -4.84 13.67
N ASP A 555 2.76 -3.51 13.53
CA ASP A 555 3.92 -2.62 13.52
C ASP A 555 4.36 -2.15 14.91
N CYS A 556 3.61 -2.47 15.96
CA CYS A 556 3.90 -2.07 17.33
C CYS A 556 3.95 -0.53 17.47
N PHE A 557 3.16 0.16 16.63
CA PHE A 557 3.08 1.62 16.55
C PHE A 557 1.62 2.08 16.50
N HIS A 558 0.83 1.56 15.57
CA HIS A 558 -0.60 1.86 15.50
C HIS A 558 -1.37 1.05 16.54
N PHE A 559 -2.55 1.54 16.93
CA PHE A 559 -3.41 0.79 17.85
C PHE A 559 -4.11 -0.38 17.14
N SER A 560 -4.22 -1.50 17.84
CA SER A 560 -5.15 -2.56 17.46
C SER A 560 -6.59 -2.14 17.78
N SER A 561 -7.56 -2.98 17.45
CA SER A 561 -8.96 -2.78 17.84
C SER A 561 -9.09 -2.62 19.36
N LYS A 562 -8.31 -3.37 20.15
CA LYS A 562 -8.28 -3.25 21.62
C LYS A 562 -7.74 -1.89 22.08
N GLY A 563 -6.69 -1.38 21.43
CA GLY A 563 -6.17 -0.03 21.66
C GLY A 563 -7.17 1.06 21.28
N HIS A 564 -7.85 0.89 20.16
CA HIS A 564 -8.93 1.81 19.77
C HIS A 564 -10.08 1.84 20.78
N GLU A 565 -10.49 0.68 21.31
CA GLU A 565 -11.53 0.60 22.33
C GLU A 565 -11.12 1.31 23.63
N ALA A 566 -9.91 1.04 24.12
CA ALA A 566 -9.41 1.70 25.34
C ALA A 566 -9.25 3.21 25.16
N ALA A 567 -8.79 3.69 23.99
CA ALA A 567 -8.71 5.12 23.71
C ALA A 567 -10.10 5.78 23.63
N ALA A 568 -11.13 5.06 23.18
CA ALA A 568 -12.50 5.55 23.15
C ALA A 568 -13.12 5.67 24.56
N VAL A 569 -12.85 4.70 25.44
CA VAL A 569 -13.26 4.75 26.85
C VAL A 569 -12.67 5.96 27.54
N GLU A 570 -11.36 6.16 27.38
CA GLU A 570 -10.68 7.29 28.02
C GLU A 570 -11.13 8.62 27.44
N LEU A 571 -11.28 8.78 26.13
CA LEU A 571 -11.83 10.02 25.55
C LEU A 571 -13.21 10.36 26.14
N TRP A 572 -14.09 9.36 26.25
CA TRP A 572 -15.42 9.55 26.85
C TRP A 572 -15.33 9.94 28.32
N ASN A 573 -14.54 9.23 29.12
CA ASN A 573 -14.37 9.50 30.54
C ASN A 573 -13.82 10.92 30.75
N ASN A 574 -12.86 11.34 29.94
CA ASN A 574 -12.26 12.66 29.98
C ASN A 574 -13.27 13.77 29.64
N MET A 575 -14.21 13.53 28.72
CA MET A 575 -15.34 14.44 28.47
C MET A 575 -16.27 14.57 29.68
N MET A 576 -16.36 13.54 30.52
CA MET A 576 -17.16 13.49 31.75
C MET A 576 -16.38 13.94 33.00
N GLU A 577 -15.15 14.42 32.84
CA GLU A 577 -14.31 14.96 33.92
C GLU A 577 -14.21 16.49 33.81
N LYS A 578 -14.29 17.16 34.96
CA LYS A 578 -14.15 18.62 35.08
C LYS A 578 -12.81 19.08 34.50
N VAL A 579 -12.81 20.20 33.77
CA VAL A 579 -11.59 20.88 33.34
C VAL A 579 -10.74 21.20 34.56
N GLY A 580 -9.44 20.88 34.48
CA GLY A 580 -8.50 20.94 35.63
C GLY A 580 -8.41 19.65 36.45
N GLN A 581 -9.33 18.69 36.27
CA GLN A 581 -9.32 17.37 36.93
C GLN A 581 -9.36 16.21 35.93
N LYS A 582 -9.05 16.49 34.66
CA LYS A 582 -9.04 15.48 33.59
C LYS A 582 -7.87 14.52 33.78
N THR A 583 -8.16 13.23 33.63
CA THR A 583 -7.17 12.16 33.59
C THR A 583 -6.16 12.40 32.46
N THR A 584 -4.87 12.24 32.76
CA THR A 584 -3.76 12.50 31.82
C THR A 584 -3.02 11.22 31.40
N LEU A 585 -3.51 10.07 31.86
CA LEU A 585 -2.94 8.73 31.70
C LEU A 585 -3.94 7.85 30.94
N TRP A 586 -3.42 6.95 30.10
CA TRP A 586 -4.26 6.00 29.39
C TRP A 586 -4.54 4.77 30.29
N ASN A 587 -5.59 4.85 31.11
CA ASN A 587 -5.90 3.78 32.06
C ASN A 587 -6.66 2.62 31.42
N LEU A 588 -6.00 1.48 31.24
CA LEU A 588 -6.58 0.31 30.57
C LEU A 588 -7.60 -0.47 31.43
N ALA A 589 -7.61 -0.21 32.74
CA ALA A 589 -8.56 -0.81 33.67
C ALA A 589 -9.86 0.00 33.78
N ASP A 590 -9.90 1.21 33.22
CA ASP A 590 -11.08 2.07 33.30
C ASP A 590 -12.24 1.46 32.51
N THR A 591 -13.43 1.74 33.02
CA THR A 591 -14.69 1.40 32.37
C THR A 591 -15.45 2.67 32.05
N LEU A 592 -16.45 2.58 31.18
CA LEU A 592 -17.24 3.74 30.80
C LEU A 592 -17.97 4.35 32.00
N LYS A 593 -17.60 5.57 32.37
CA LYS A 593 -18.23 6.33 33.47
C LYS A 593 -19.57 6.92 33.00
N CYS A 594 -20.59 6.81 33.84
CA CYS A 594 -21.84 7.52 33.58
C CYS A 594 -21.65 9.03 33.80
N PRO A 595 -22.33 9.88 33.00
CA PRO A 595 -22.42 11.29 33.33
C PRO A 595 -23.04 11.49 34.72
N SER A 596 -22.62 12.54 35.44
CA SER A 596 -23.09 12.79 36.81
C SER A 596 -24.61 12.99 36.89
N THR A 597 -25.25 12.39 37.89
CA THR A 597 -26.71 12.30 38.06
C THR A 597 -27.43 13.63 38.31
N GLY A 598 -26.69 14.72 38.59
CA GLY A 598 -27.26 16.04 38.87
C GLY A 598 -27.30 17.02 37.69
N ASN A 599 -26.36 16.91 36.75
CA ASN A 599 -26.18 17.91 35.68
C ASN A 599 -26.06 17.30 34.27
N GLY A 600 -25.53 16.08 34.12
CA GLY A 600 -25.51 15.34 32.84
C GLY A 600 -24.83 16.03 31.65
N TYR A 601 -24.15 17.16 31.89
CA TYR A 601 -23.49 17.94 30.85
C TYR A 601 -22.11 17.38 30.53
N ILE A 602 -21.65 17.65 29.31
CA ILE A 602 -20.25 17.52 28.95
C ILE A 602 -19.48 18.66 29.63
N TYR A 603 -18.37 18.33 30.30
CA TYR A 603 -17.59 19.34 31.01
C TYR A 603 -16.71 20.16 30.06
N THR A 604 -16.75 21.47 30.27
CA THR A 604 -16.13 22.56 29.53
C THR A 604 -15.58 23.58 30.53
N SER A 605 -14.85 24.58 30.06
CA SER A 605 -14.23 25.61 30.92
C SER A 605 -15.22 26.34 31.84
N LYS A 606 -16.46 26.58 31.41
CA LYS A 606 -17.45 27.39 32.16
C LYS A 606 -18.44 26.59 33.02
N ASN A 607 -18.41 25.26 32.98
CA ASN A 607 -19.29 24.39 33.79
C ASN A 607 -18.53 23.34 34.62
N SER A 608 -17.20 23.48 34.71
CA SER A 608 -16.31 22.59 35.48
C SER A 608 -16.13 23.05 36.92
#